data_AF-A0A538MP69-F1
#
_entry.id   AF-A0A538MP69-F1
#
_cell.length_a   1.000
_cell.length_b   1.000
_cell.length_c   1.000
_cell.angle_alpha   90.00
_cell.angle_beta   90.00
_cell.angle_gamma   90.00
#
_symmetry.space_group_name_H-M   'P 1'
#
loop_
_entity.id
_entity.type
_entity.pdbx_description
1 polymer ?
#
loop_
_entity_poly.entity_id
_entity_poly.type
_entity_poly.pdbx_seq_one_letter_code
_entity_poly.pdbx_strand_id
1 'polypeptide(L)' 'MIYNTRHLLAVLRGFLAHDNQHRPHQGRGQRSPDQVTLPAPVADLDAVRVRRRKVLYGLINEYAQAA' A
#
# COMPACT_ATOMS: atom_id res chain seq x y z
N MET A 1 12.48 12.14 -17.97
CA MET A 1 11.77 13.14 -18.80
C MET A 1 10.77 12.41 -19.69
N ILE A 2 9.58 12.96 -19.91
CA ILE A 2 8.51 12.35 -20.73
C ILE A 2 8.31 13.22 -21.98
N TYR A 3 8.24 12.60 -23.15
CA TYR A 3 8.34 13.31 -24.45
C TYR A 3 7.03 13.33 -25.24
N ASN A 4 6.13 12.38 -25.00
CA ASN A 4 4.80 12.29 -25.58
C ASN A 4 3.98 11.22 -24.84
N THR A 5 2.70 11.09 -25.17
CA THR A 5 1.78 10.12 -24.53
C THR A 5 2.23 8.67 -24.69
N ARG A 6 2.77 8.29 -25.85
CA ARG A 6 3.29 6.93 -26.06
C ARG A 6 4.47 6.64 -25.14
N HIS A 7 5.37 7.60 -24.98
CA HIS A 7 6.52 7.51 -24.07
C HIS A 7 6.05 7.46 -22.61
N LEU A 8 5.06 8.28 -22.22
CA LEU A 8 4.45 8.23 -20.89
C LEU A 8 3.90 6.84 -20.57
N LEU A 9 3.10 6.27 -21.49
CA LEU A 9 2.49 4.96 -21.28
C LEU A 9 3.53 3.84 -21.18
N ALA A 10 4.64 3.93 -21.92
CA ALA A 10 5.73 2.96 -21.82
C ALA A 10 6.43 3.04 -20.46
N VAL A 11 6.75 4.25 -20.00
CA VAL A 11 7.36 4.49 -18.69
C VAL A 11 6.44 4.04 -17.55
N LEU A 12 5.14 4.36 -17.62
CA LEU A 12 4.17 3.95 -16.60
C LEU A 12 4.03 2.44 -16.52
N ARG A 13 4.00 1.72 -17.65
CA ARG A 13 3.95 0.25 -17.64
C ARG A 13 5.19 -0.34 -17.00
N GLY A 14 6.38 0.17 -17.34
CA GLY A 14 7.64 -0.27 -16.74
C GLY A 14 7.70 0.00 -15.24
N PHE A 15 7.27 1.20 -14.83
CA PHE A 15 7.17 1.59 -13.42
C PHE A 15 6.21 0.69 -12.64
N LEU A 16 4.98 0.50 -13.14
CA LEU A 16 3.98 -0.33 -12.47
C LEU A 16 4.44 -1.79 -12.36
N ALA A 17 5.03 -2.36 -13.41
CA ALA A 17 5.54 -3.72 -13.37
C ALA A 17 6.65 -3.87 -12.32
N HIS A 18 7.60 -2.94 -12.28
CA HIS A 18 8.68 -2.95 -11.30
C HIS A 18 8.16 -2.79 -9.87
N ASP A 19 7.39 -1.73 -9.61
CA ASP A 19 6.97 -1.36 -8.26
C ASP A 19 5.85 -2.22 -7.68
N ASN A 20 5.04 -2.87 -8.52
CA ASN A 20 4.02 -3.78 -8.02
C ASN A 20 4.58 -5.19 -7.81
N GLN A 21 5.49 -5.67 -8.66
CA GLN A 21 6.05 -7.03 -8.55
C GLN A 21 7.24 -7.12 -7.59
N HIS A 22 8.03 -6.06 -7.47
CA HIS A 22 9.24 -6.01 -6.65
C HIS A 22 9.25 -4.68 -5.88
N ARG A 23 8.70 -4.66 -4.66
CA ARG A 23 8.98 -3.54 -3.75
C ARG A 23 10.21 -3.83 -2.91
N PRO A 24 11.37 -3.21 -3.20
CA PRO A 24 12.55 -3.32 -2.35
C PRO A 24 12.43 -2.60 -1.00
N HIS A 25 11.33 -1.89 -0.74
CA HIS A 25 11.24 -0.94 0.38
C HIS A 25 10.08 -1.17 1.37
N GLN A 26 9.36 -2.29 1.29
CA GLN A 26 8.36 -2.60 2.31
C GLN A 26 8.96 -3.45 3.44
N GLY A 27 8.88 -2.90 4.66
CA GLY A 27 9.34 -3.54 5.88
C GLY A 27 8.71 -4.92 6.10
N ARG A 28 9.39 -5.73 6.92
CA ARG A 28 9.09 -7.15 7.18
C ARG A 28 7.60 -7.36 7.48
N GLY A 29 6.87 -7.95 6.53
CA GLY A 29 5.48 -8.41 6.70
C GLY A 29 4.42 -7.84 5.74
N GLN A 30 4.76 -6.89 4.85
CA GLN A 30 3.80 -6.38 3.86
C GLN A 30 3.81 -7.23 2.57
N ARG A 31 2.63 -7.51 2.01
CA ARG A 31 2.46 -8.25 0.75
C ARG A 31 2.53 -7.30 -0.44
N SER A 32 3.09 -7.78 -1.55
CA SER A 32 3.07 -7.05 -2.84
C SER A 32 1.61 -6.80 -3.27
N PRO A 33 1.27 -5.63 -3.85
CA PRO A 33 -0.06 -5.34 -4.39
C PRO A 33 -0.55 -6.37 -5.41
N ASP A 34 0.35 -6.94 -6.21
CA ASP A 34 0.00 -7.99 -7.19
C ASP A 34 -0.35 -9.33 -6.49
N GLN A 35 0.08 -9.52 -5.24
CA GLN A 35 -0.27 -10.66 -4.40
C GLN A 35 -1.50 -10.40 -3.51
N VAL A 36 -2.10 -9.21 -3.60
CA VAL A 36 -3.33 -8.91 -2.87
C VAL A 36 -4.49 -9.51 -3.66
N THR A 37 -4.97 -10.69 -3.23
CA THR A 37 -6.41 -10.94 -3.30
C THR A 37 -7.06 -9.73 -2.62
N LEU A 38 -7.64 -8.82 -3.40
CA LEU A 38 -8.38 -7.68 -2.86
C LEU A 38 -9.34 -8.27 -1.83
N PRO A 39 -9.22 -7.91 -0.54
CA PRO A 39 -10.28 -8.27 0.40
C PRO A 39 -11.58 -7.78 -0.22
N ALA A 40 -12.65 -8.58 -0.09
CA ALA A 40 -13.96 -8.18 -0.56
C ALA A 40 -14.20 -6.73 -0.13
N PRO A 41 -14.76 -5.87 -1.01
CA PRO A 41 -15.02 -4.48 -0.68
C PRO A 41 -15.63 -4.42 0.71
N VAL A 42 -15.00 -3.66 1.60
CA VAL A 42 -15.44 -3.54 3.00
C VAL A 42 -16.81 -2.90 2.96
N ALA A 43 -17.86 -3.72 3.06
CA ALA A 43 -19.25 -3.27 3.02
C ALA A 43 -19.61 -2.50 4.30
N ASP A 44 -18.89 -2.79 5.39
CA ASP A 44 -19.06 -2.16 6.69
C ASP A 44 -17.72 -1.60 7.18
N LEU A 45 -17.58 -0.28 7.12
CA LEU A 45 -16.39 0.43 7.62
C LEU A 45 -16.26 0.36 9.14
N ASP A 46 -17.34 0.05 9.86
CA ASP A 46 -17.29 -0.17 11.30
C ASP A 46 -16.65 -1.53 11.63
N ALA A 47 -16.71 -2.51 10.71
CA ALA A 47 -16.02 -3.79 10.81
C ALA A 47 -14.50 -3.69 10.52
N VAL A 48 -14.01 -2.56 10.00
CA VAL A 48 -12.57 -2.29 9.77
C VAL A 48 -12.14 -1.08 10.60
N ARG A 49 -12.43 -1.14 11.90
CA ARG A 49 -12.02 -0.09 12.82
C ARG A 49 -10.55 -0.25 13.19
N VAL A 50 -9.71 0.69 12.78
CA VAL A 50 -8.31 0.72 13.22
C VAL A 50 -8.18 1.49 14.54
N ARG A 51 -7.56 0.87 15.55
CA ARG A 51 -7.18 1.52 16.80
C ARG A 51 -5.78 2.10 16.67
N ARG A 52 -5.66 3.41 16.92
CA ARG A 52 -4.39 4.13 16.94
C ARG A 52 -3.94 4.38 18.37
N ARG A 53 -2.71 4.01 18.70
CA ARG A 53 -2.05 4.32 19.98
C ARG A 53 -0.82 5.19 19.74
N LYS A 54 -0.71 6.29 20.49
CA LYS A 54 0.51 7.11 20.52
C LYS A 54 1.47 6.52 21.56
N VAL A 55 2.70 6.24 21.15
CA VAL A 55 3.78 5.76 22.03
C VAL A 55 5.00 6.69 21.91
N LEU A 56 5.98 6.51 22.80
CA LEU A 56 7.19 7.33 22.89
C LEU A 56 6.88 8.84 22.86
N TYR A 57 6.14 9.32 23.86
CA TYR A 57 5.72 10.73 23.98
C TYR A 57 4.91 11.24 22.76
N GLY A 58 4.31 10.33 21.99
CA GLY A 58 3.54 10.66 20.79
C GLY A 58 4.36 10.81 19.52
N LEU A 59 5.66 10.54 19.57
CA LEU A 59 6.53 10.51 18.39
C LEU A 59 6.19 9.35 17.46
N ILE A 60 5.73 8.22 18.02
CA ILE A 60 5.42 7.01 17.27
C ILE A 60 3.92 6.71 17.39
N ASN A 61 3.32 6.28 16.28
CA ASN A 61 1.94 5.83 16.25
C ASN A 61 1.90 4.33 15.92
N GLU A 62 1.39 3.55 16.85
CA GLU A 62 1.06 2.14 16.64
C GLU A 62 -0.39 2.03 16.14
N TYR A 63 -0.62 1.11 15.21
CA TYR A 63 -1.93 0.85 14.62
C TYR A 63 -2.25 -0.63 14.73
N ALA A 64 -3.44 -0.97 15.20
CA ALA A 64 -3.94 -2.33 15.29
C ALA A 64 -5.38 -2.40 14.74
N GLN A 65 -5.77 -3.53 14.17
CA GLN A 65 -7.17 -3.81 13.85
C GLN A 65 -7.96 -3.98 15.15
N ALA A 66 -9.09 -3.29 15.29
CA ALA A 66 -10.05 -3.62 16.33
C ALA A 66 -10.71 -4.96 15.96
N ALA A 67 -10.91 -5.82 16.95
CA ALA A 67 -11.73 -7.01 16.83
C ALA A 67 -13.22 -6.64 16.72
#